data_AF-A0AAW9WNP4-F1
#
_entry.id   AF-A0AAW9WNP4-F1
#
_cell.length_a   1.000
_cell.length_b   1.000
_cell.length_c   1.000
_cell.angle_alpha   90.00
_cell.angle_beta   90.00
_cell.angle_gamma   90.00
#
_symmetry.space_group_name_H-M   'P 1'
#
loop_
_entity.id
_entity.type
_entity.pdbx_description
1 polymer ?
#
loop_
_entity_poly.entity_id
_entity_poly.type
_entity_poly.pdbx_seq_one_letter_code
_entity_poly.pdbx_strand_id
1 'polypeptide(L)' 'MECKYCESEMRLVDNNTLGFITIKHWACDNCGVSATEEIRNGVYNKWSFKEPEN' A
#
# COMPACT_ATOMS: atom_id res chain seq x y z
N MET A 1 -3.63 3.79 5.50
CA MET A 1 -2.15 3.67 5.52
C MET A 1 -1.57 5.07 5.44
N GLU A 2 -0.42 5.35 6.04
CA GLU A 2 0.23 6.66 5.94
C GLU A 2 1.39 6.63 4.93
N CYS A 3 1.52 7.70 4.14
CA CYS A 3 2.60 7.82 3.14
C CYS A 3 3.94 8.09 3.82
N LYS A 4 4.94 7.25 3.59
CA LYS A 4 6.29 7.43 4.14
C LYS A 4 6.98 8.74 3.73
N TYR A 5 6.59 9.34 2.61
CA TYR A 5 7.27 10.51 2.02
C TYR A 5 6.67 11.85 2.43
N CYS A 6 5.34 11.92 2.55
CA CYS A 6 4.63 13.18 2.83
C CYS A 6 3.71 13.10 4.05
N GLU A 7 3.73 11.96 4.78
CA GLU A 7 2.95 11.72 6.00
C GLU A 7 1.43 11.86 5.83
N SER A 8 0.98 12.01 4.58
CA SER A 8 -0.44 12.14 4.25
C SER A 8 -1.11 10.77 4.25
N GLU A 9 -2.39 10.73 4.58
CA GLU A 9 -3.19 9.52 4.49
C GLU A 9 -3.25 9.02 3.03
N MET A 10 -2.99 7.73 2.85
CA MET A 10 -3.09 7.07 1.55
C MET A 10 -4.46 6.42 1.38
N ARG A 11 -5.02 6.58 0.18
CA ARG A 11 -6.28 5.99 -0.23
C ARG A 11 -6.06 4.55 -0.72
N LEU A 12 -6.91 3.63 -0.25
CA LEU A 12 -6.95 2.27 -0.79
C LEU A 12 -7.54 2.32 -2.21
N VAL A 13 -6.80 1.84 -3.20
CA VAL A 13 -7.23 1.85 -4.61
C VAL A 13 -7.58 0.47 -5.15
N ASP A 14 -6.98 -0.58 -4.59
CA ASP A 14 -7.30 -1.96 -4.95
C ASP A 14 -7.06 -2.90 -3.76
N ASN A 15 -7.84 -3.98 -3.70
CA ASN A 15 -7.76 -4.98 -2.65
C ASN A 15 -8.13 -6.34 -3.22
N ASN A 16 -7.15 -7.25 -3.26
CA ASN A 16 -7.29 -8.59 -3.80
C ASN A 16 -6.93 -9.64 -2.76
N THR A 17 -7.82 -10.60 -2.53
CA THR A 17 -7.59 -11.71 -1.60
C THR A 17 -7.51 -13.02 -2.37
N LEU A 18 -6.38 -13.71 -2.25
CA LEU A 18 -6.09 -15.00 -2.88
C LEU A 18 -5.74 -16.02 -1.79
N GLY A 19 -6.74 -16.79 -1.36
CA GLY A 19 -6.58 -17.76 -0.28
C GLY A 19 -6.17 -17.09 1.02
N PHE A 20 -4.94 -17.35 1.48
CA PHE A 20 -4.40 -16.83 2.73
C PHE A 20 -3.61 -15.53 2.57
N ILE A 21 -3.53 -14.99 1.36
CA ILE A 21 -2.78 -13.78 1.03
C ILE A 21 -3.77 -12.70 0.63
N THR A 22 -3.70 -11.53 1.27
CA THR A 22 -4.41 -10.31 0.84
C THR A 22 -3.40 -9.28 0.38
N ILE A 23 -3.55 -8.78 -0.83
CA ILE A 23 -2.73 -7.74 -1.43
C ILE A 23 -3.59 -6.49 -1.54
N LYS A 24 -3.18 -5.42 -0.88
CA LYS A 24 -3.80 -4.10 -0.98
C LYS A 24 -2.87 -3.14 -1.71
N HIS A 25 -3.42 -2.38 -2.63
CA HIS A 25 -2.73 -1.28 -3.30
C HIS A 25 -3.25 0.05 -2.76
N TRP A 26 -2.32 0.93 -2.42
CA TRP A 26 -2.56 2.24 -1.85
C TRP A 26 -1.96 3.31 -2.76
N ALA A 27 -2.64 4.44 -2.89
CA ALA A 27 -2.14 5.61 -3.59
C ALA A 27 -2.16 6.82 -2.66
N CYS A 28 -1.11 7.63 -2.71
CA CYS A 28 -1.05 8.91 -2.04
C CYS A 28 -1.50 9.99 -3.03
N ASP A 29 -2.66 10.59 -2.79
CA ASP A 29 -3.20 11.64 -3.65
C ASP A 29 -2.43 12.98 -3.51
N ASN A 30 -1.52 13.10 -2.51
CA ASN A 30 -0.71 14.31 -2.28
C ASN A 30 0.61 14.31 -3.07
N CYS A 31 1.40 13.23 -2.98
CA CYS A 31 2.70 13.14 -3.65
C CYS A 31 2.75 12.15 -4.82
N GLY A 32 1.62 11.51 -5.17
CA GLY A 32 1.53 10.56 -6.27
C GLY A 32 2.19 9.19 -6.02
N VAL A 33 2.77 8.98 -4.82
CA VAL A 33 3.40 7.71 -4.45
C VAL A 33 2.37 6.59 -4.32
N SER A 34 2.74 5.37 -4.72
CA SER A 34 1.94 4.18 -4.49
C SER A 34 2.64 3.20 -3.55
N ALA A 35 1.85 2.41 -2.83
CA ALA A 35 2.35 1.38 -1.93
C ALA A 35 1.54 0.09 -2.08
N THR A 36 2.18 -1.05 -1.89
CA THR A 36 1.56 -2.36 -1.81
C THR A 36 1.71 -2.91 -0.40
N GLU A 37 0.61 -3.32 0.21
CA GLU A 37 0.58 -4.05 1.48
C GLU A 37 0.18 -5.51 1.21
N GLU A 38 1.07 -6.44 1.54
CA GLU A 38 0.80 -7.88 1.45
C GLU A 38 0.60 -8.44 2.86
N ILE A 39 -0.57 -9.04 3.11
CA ILE A 39 -1.00 -9.65 4.37
C ILE A 39 -1.05 -11.17 4.17
N ARG A 40 -0.17 -11.94 4.83
CA ARG A 40 -0.22 -13.42 4.82
C ARG A 40 -0.74 -13.97 6.13
N ASN A 41 -1.67 -14.93 6.04
CA ASN A 41 -2.30 -15.60 7.19
C ASN A 41 -2.92 -14.62 8.20
N GLY A 42 -3.30 -13.41 7.78
CA GLY A 42 -3.82 -12.36 8.65
C GLY A 42 -2.82 -11.74 9.64
N VAL A 43 -1.52 -12.08 9.54
CA VAL A 43 -0.51 -11.68 10.54
C VAL A 43 0.72 -11.02 9.92
N TYR A 44 1.23 -11.53 8.80
CA TYR A 44 2.46 -10.99 8.20
C TYR A 44 2.14 -9.86 7.23
N ASN A 45 2.56 -8.64 7.57
CA ASN A 45 2.42 -7.46 6.71
C ASN A 45 3.77 -7.11 6.09
N LYS A 46 3.87 -7.15 4.76
CA LYS A 46 5.01 -6.60 4.01
C LYS A 46 4.55 -5.37 3.25
N TRP A 47 5.29 -4.28 3.41
CA TRP A 47 5.04 -3.03 2.70
C TRP A 47 6.10 -2.78 1.64
N SER A 48 5.68 -2.34 0.47
CA SER A 48 6.56 -1.97 -0.64
C SER A 48 6.08 -0.66 -1.23
N PHE A 49 6.91 0.38 -1.19
CA PHE A 49 6.60 1.69 -1.77
C PHE A 49 7.30 1.79 -3.13
N LYS A 50 6.59 2.29 -4.15
CA LYS A 50 7.25 2.76 -5.37
C LYS A 50 7.66 4.22 -5.16
N GLU A 51 8.90 4.53 -5.48
CA GLU A 51 9.39 5.91 -5.43
C GLU A 51 8.58 6.79 -6.40
N PRO A 52 8.33 8.07 -6.05
CA PRO A 52 7.66 8.99 -6.96
C PRO A 52 8.55 9.21 -8.19
N GLU A 53 7.97 9.06 -9.39
CA GLU A 53 8.65 9.44 -10.64
C GLU A 53 8.80 10.97 -10.63
N ASN A 54 10.04 11.42 -10.42
CA ASN A 54 10.45 12.82 -10.31
C ASN A 54 10.55 13.48 -11.69
#